data_AF-A0A528IPQ6-F1
#
_entry.id   AF-A0A528IPQ6-F1
#
_cell.length_a   1.000
_cell.length_b   1.000
_cell.length_c   1.000
_cell.angle_alpha   90.00
_cell.angle_beta   90.00
_cell.angle_gamma   90.00
#
_symmetry.space_group_name_H-M   'P 1'
#
loop_
_entity.id
_entity.type
_entity.pdbx_description
1 polymer ?
#
loop_
_entity_poly.entity_id
_entity_poly.type
_entity_poly.pdbx_seq_one_letter_code
_entity_poly.pdbx_strand_id
1 'polypeptide(L)'
;FHERLSIAGNCRMCLIEVKGGPPKPQASCAMGVRDLRPGPNGETPEIFTNTPMVKKAREGVMEFLLINHPLDCPICDQGGECDL
;
A
#
# COMPACT_ATOMS: atom_id res chain seq x y z
N PHE A 1 7.93 -4.11 1.30
CA PHE A 1 8.69 -3.05 1.99
C PHE A 1 9.47 -3.74 3.10
N HIS A 2 10.72 -3.40 3.29
CA HIS A 2 11.52 -3.97 4.36
C HIS A 2 12.42 -2.87 4.92
N GLU A 3 12.44 -2.69 6.23
CA GLU A 3 13.04 -1.53 6.89
C GLU A 3 14.54 -1.38 6.62
N ARG A 4 15.24 -2.50 6.40
CA ARG A 4 16.69 -2.53 6.11
C ARG A 4 17.05 -2.51 4.63
N LEU A 5 16.06 -2.55 3.74
CA LEU A 5 16.29 -2.54 2.29
C LEU A 5 15.86 -1.20 1.70
N SER A 6 16.35 -0.91 0.49
CA SER A 6 15.93 0.26 -0.28
C SER A 6 14.42 0.20 -0.57
N ILE A 7 13.81 1.38 -0.64
CA ILE A 7 12.40 1.53 -0.96
C ILE A 7 12.14 1.07 -2.41
N ALA A 8 11.17 0.17 -2.57
CA ALA A 8 10.67 -0.28 -3.88
C ALA A 8 9.14 -0.14 -3.94
N GLY A 9 8.63 0.33 -5.09
CA GLY A 9 7.22 0.62 -5.33
C GLY A 9 6.49 -0.44 -6.16
N ASN A 10 7.00 -1.66 -6.22
CA ASN A 10 6.55 -2.67 -7.19
C ASN A 10 5.19 -3.30 -6.82
N CYS A 11 4.94 -3.57 -5.53
CA CYS A 11 3.76 -4.32 -5.09
C CYS A 11 2.49 -3.47 -4.93
N ARG A 12 2.59 -2.16 -4.70
CA ARG A 12 1.45 -1.24 -4.47
C ARG A 12 0.43 -1.69 -3.39
N MET A 13 0.77 -2.63 -2.51
CA MET A 13 -0.13 -3.07 -1.44
C MET A 13 -0.34 -2.00 -0.34
N CYS A 14 0.61 -1.07 -0.23
CA CYS A 14 0.61 -0.01 0.77
C CYS A 14 -0.11 1.28 0.34
N LEU A 15 -1.07 1.18 -0.59
CA LEU A 15 -1.83 2.33 -1.06
C LEU A 15 -2.63 2.97 0.08
N ILE A 16 -2.58 4.31 0.13
CA ILE A 16 -3.24 5.17 1.12
C ILE A 16 -3.87 6.38 0.42
N GLU A 17 -4.83 7.00 1.10
CA GLU A 17 -5.47 8.24 0.66
C GLU A 17 -4.96 9.40 1.53
N VAL A 18 -4.71 10.55 0.91
CA VAL A 18 -4.21 11.74 1.60
C VAL A 18 -5.18 12.89 1.36
N LYS A 19 -5.55 13.61 2.43
CA LYS A 19 -6.48 14.74 2.35
C LYS A 19 -5.90 15.85 1.47
N GLY A 20 -6.64 16.23 0.42
CA GLY A 20 -6.17 17.21 -0.56
C GLY A 20 -5.03 16.71 -1.47
N GLY A 21 -4.75 15.40 -1.42
CA GLY A 21 -3.84 14.74 -2.35
C GLY A 21 -4.44 14.54 -3.75
N PRO A 22 -3.66 13.99 -4.70
CA PRO A 22 -4.16 13.65 -6.02
C PRO A 22 -5.35 12.69 -5.93
N PRO A 23 -6.25 12.64 -6.94
CA PRO A 23 -7.39 11.72 -6.96
C PRO A 23 -6.98 10.24 -7.04
N LYS A 24 -5.68 9.93 -7.09
CA LYS A 24 -5.12 8.58 -7.14
C LYS A 24 -4.50 8.25 -5.77
N PRO A 25 -4.73 7.03 -5.24
CA PRO A 25 -4.11 6.62 -4.00
C PRO A 25 -2.58 6.57 -4.15
N GLN A 26 -1.88 6.90 -3.07
CA GLN A 26 -0.44 7.04 -3.05
C GLN A 26 0.22 5.88 -2.30
N ALA A 27 1.44 5.52 -2.65
CA ALA A 27 2.16 4.43 -1.99
C ALA A 27 2.84 4.94 -0.71
N SER A 28 2.45 4.43 0.45
CA SER A 28 3.01 4.90 1.73
C SER A 28 4.49 4.54 1.91
N CYS A 29 4.97 3.47 1.25
CA CYS A 29 6.37 3.04 1.41
C CYS A 29 7.41 4.01 0.83
N ALA A 30 7.02 4.86 -0.12
CA ALA A 30 7.93 5.75 -0.84
C ALA A 30 7.68 7.23 -0.57
N MET A 31 6.52 7.57 -0.04
CA MET A 31 6.13 8.96 0.14
C MET A 31 6.41 9.40 1.57
N GLY A 32 7.32 10.36 1.73
CA GLY A 32 7.63 10.94 3.02
C GLY A 32 6.55 11.92 3.47
N VAL A 33 6.43 12.12 4.79
CA VAL A 33 5.51 13.13 5.36
C VAL A 33 5.82 14.54 4.85
N ARG A 34 7.10 14.82 4.53
CA ARG A 34 7.56 16.11 4.00
C ARG A 34 7.22 16.33 2.52
N ASP A 35 6.97 15.26 1.77
CA ASP A 35 6.61 15.33 0.35
C ASP A 35 5.12 15.65 0.16
N LEU A 36 4.34 15.50 1.23
CA LEU A 36 2.91 15.75 1.25
C LEU A 36 2.62 17.22 1.52
N ARG A 37 1.61 17.74 0.82
CA ARG A 37 1.15 19.12 1.00
C ARG A 37 0.67 19.30 2.46
N PRO A 38 1.27 20.21 3.24
CA PRO A 38 0.82 20.48 4.59
C PRO A 38 -0.55 21.14 4.60
N GLY A 39 -1.23 21.07 5.73
CA GLY A 39 -2.52 21.73 5.94
C GLY A 39 -2.42 23.26 5.79
N PRO A 40 -3.56 23.96 5.65
CA PRO A 40 -3.61 25.42 5.48
C PRO A 40 -2.87 26.21 6.57
N ASN A 41 -2.76 25.63 7.77
CA ASN A 41 -2.10 26.23 8.94
C ASN A 41 -0.70 25.65 9.23
N GLY A 42 -0.09 24.94 8.28
CA GLY A 42 1.19 24.25 8.48
C GLY A 42 1.08 22.94 9.27
N GLU A 43 -0.13 22.40 9.41
CA GLU A 43 -0.40 21.13 10.09
C GLU A 43 0.14 19.93 9.29
N THR A 44 0.43 18.84 10.01
CA THR A 44 0.83 17.57 9.40
C THR A 44 -0.25 17.07 8.45
N PRO A 45 0.12 16.47 7.30
CA PRO A 45 -0.83 15.97 6.33
C PRO A 45 -1.70 14.86 6.92
N GLU A 46 -3.01 14.94 6.71
CA GLU A 46 -3.97 13.92 7.15
C GLU A 46 -3.97 12.73 6.18
N ILE A 47 -3.70 11.54 6.73
CA ILE A 47 -3.64 10.28 6.00
C ILE A 47 -4.83 9.41 6.40
N PHE A 48 -5.52 8.87 5.42
CA PHE A 48 -6.60 7.91 5.61
C PHE A 48 -6.21 6.53 5.09
N THR A 49 -6.31 5.53 5.97
CA THR A 49 -5.98 4.14 5.66
C THR A 49 -7.19 3.21 5.54
N ASN A 50 -8.37 3.68 5.96
CA ASN A 50 -9.58 2.87 6.13
C ASN A 50 -10.75 3.35 5.26
N THR A 51 -10.49 4.21 4.27
CA THR A 51 -11.53 4.68 3.35
C THR A 51 -11.93 3.58 2.35
N PRO A 52 -13.14 3.65 1.78
CA PRO A 52 -13.58 2.69 0.76
C PRO A 52 -12.67 2.69 -0.47
N MET A 53 -12.04 3.82 -0.80
CA MET A 53 -11.06 3.91 -1.89
C MET A 53 -9.82 3.05 -1.60
N VAL A 54 -9.24 3.18 -0.41
CA VAL A 54 -8.05 2.43 0.00
C VAL A 54 -8.36 0.92 0.07
N LYS A 55 -9.52 0.56 0.62
CA LYS A 55 -9.95 -0.83 0.69
C LYS A 55 -10.05 -1.45 -0.71
N LYS A 56 -10.75 -0.79 -1.63
CA LYS A 56 -10.88 -1.24 -3.03
C LYS A 56 -9.54 -1.33 -3.75
N ALA A 57 -8.63 -0.39 -3.47
CA ALA A 57 -7.29 -0.42 -4.06
C ALA A 57 -6.47 -1.63 -3.59
N ARG A 58 -6.53 -1.97 -2.30
CA ARG A 58 -5.84 -3.15 -1.73
C ARG A 58 -6.44 -4.45 -2.24
N GLU A 59 -7.77 -4.55 -2.29
CA GLU A 59 -8.47 -5.70 -2.86
C GLU A 59 -8.05 -5.92 -4.33
N GLY A 60 -8.05 -4.86 -5.15
CA GLY A 60 -7.60 -4.96 -6.54
C GLY A 60 -6.14 -5.37 -6.69
N VAL A 61 -5.25 -4.90 -5.82
CA VAL A 61 -3.84 -5.33 -5.81
C VAL A 61 -3.72 -6.82 -5.45
N MET A 62 -4.47 -7.29 -4.45
CA MET A 62 -4.48 -8.71 -4.08
C MET A 62 -5.02 -9.59 -5.19
N GLU A 63 -6.08 -9.16 -5.88
CA GLU A 63 -6.56 -9.86 -7.08
C GLU A 63 -5.46 -9.96 -8.13
N PHE A 64 -4.75 -8.86 -8.44
CA PHE A 64 -3.66 -8.90 -9.42
C PHE A 64 -2.49 -9.80 -9.01
N LEU A 65 -2.16 -9.86 -7.72
CA LEU A 65 -1.12 -10.76 -7.23
C LEU A 65 -1.56 -12.23 -7.35
N LEU A 66 -2.82 -12.54 -7.06
CA LEU A 66 -3.34 -13.90 -7.08
C LEU A 66 -3.67 -14.43 -8.48
N ILE A 67 -3.93 -13.57 -9.48
CA ILE A 67 -4.22 -14.00 -10.87
C ILE A 67 -3.16 -14.94 -11.43
N ASN A 68 -1.88 -14.68 -11.13
CA ASN A 68 -0.75 -15.47 -11.62
C ASN A 68 -0.06 -16.28 -10.52
N HIS A 69 -0.55 -16.24 -9.27
CA HIS A 69 0.01 -17.01 -8.17
C HIS A 69 -0.47 -18.46 -8.25
N PRO A 70 0.42 -19.47 -8.21
CA PRO A 70 0.00 -20.86 -8.28
C PRO A 70 -0.75 -21.28 -7.01
N LEU A 71 -1.70 -22.20 -7.14
CA LEU A 71 -2.49 -22.73 -6.02
C LEU A 71 -1.74 -23.83 -5.26
N ASP A 72 -0.47 -23.58 -4.96
CA ASP A 72 0.45 -24.55 -4.37
C ASP A 72 0.53 -24.44 -2.84
N CYS A 73 -0.38 -23.72 -2.19
CA CYS A 73 -0.38 -23.51 -0.74
C CYS A 73 -0.19 -24.79 0.11
N PRO A 74 -0.75 -25.97 -0.24
CA PRO A 74 -0.57 -27.20 0.55
C PRO A 74 0.82 -27.83 0.45
N ILE A 75 1.58 -27.52 -0.61
CA ILE A 75 2.92 -28.07 -0.87
C ILE A 75 4.03 -27.02 -0.73
N CYS A 76 3.65 -25.75 -0.62
CA CYS A 76 4.55 -24.65 -0.36
C CYS A 76 5.06 -24.75 1.07
N ASP A 77 6.38 -24.77 1.26
CA ASP A 77 7.00 -24.83 2.58
C ASP A 77 6.64 -23.61 3.46
N GLN A 78 6.31 -22.46 2.84
CA GLN A 78 5.83 -21.26 3.52
C GLN A 78 4.30 -21.26 3.75
N GLY A 79 3.61 -22.35 3.43
CA GLY A 79 2.20 -22.53 3.67
C GLY A 79 1.88 -22.42 5.17
N GLY A 80 1.24 -21.33 5.57
CA GLY A 80 0.88 -21.03 6.96
C GLY A 80 1.63 -19.85 7.59
N GLU A 81 2.77 -19.46 7.03
CA GLU A 81 3.54 -18.25 7.43
C GLU A 81 3.67 -17.22 6.31
N CYS A 82 2.92 -17.41 5.22
CA CYS A 82 2.91 -16.54 4.06
C CYS A 82 2.19 -15.20 4.37
N ASP A 83 2.85 -14.09 4.02
CA ASP A 83 2.28 -12.72 4.12
C ASP A 83 1.33 -12.35 2.96
N LEU A 84 1.22 -13.23 1.94
CA LEU A 84 0.29 -13.08 0.83
C LEU A 84 -1.14 -13.44 1.27
#